data_AF-A0A519Z2W2-F1
#
_entry.id   AF-A0A519Z2W2-F1
#
_cell.length_a   1.000
_cell.length_b   1.000
_cell.length_c   1.000
_cell.angle_alpha   90.00
_cell.angle_beta   90.00
_cell.angle_gamma   90.00
#
_symmetry.space_group_name_H-M   'P 1'
#
loop_
_entity.id
_entity.type
_entity.pdbx_description
1 polymer ?
#
loop_
_entity_poly.entity_id
_entity_poly.type
_entity_poly.pdbx_seq_one_letter_code
_entity_poly.pdbx_strand_id
1 'polypeptide(L)'
;MKHTHKLSTDGMRRVNATLALLAGLCPALSVAADDPPAGDYASDRGLWSGDHFKLRTVARVFTEVGAASGTAVTTKCAAAGSIFVTNLDDDGTLYLRFLDVARNGSLCPADQSVEPQVQYKAPKASLQYHDMKRSGFTFGGLVVPFKFRLGSAKEIVSSATIAPYFGYRTGWFEGVGLTFTPVLSAGLGLVPVVDTVNGSTSTKAAFSTAVGFVIGSSKNDAFQAGFLLGRDYLGRTDRQLDPSVSKVWASFYVGYALADR
;
A
#
# COMPACT_ATOMS: atom_id res chain seq x y z
N MET A 1 -50.29 49.75 -45.36
CA MET A 1 -51.48 48.91 -45.12
C MET A 1 -51.07 47.72 -44.27
N LYS A 2 -51.73 47.52 -43.11
CA LYS A 2 -51.99 46.23 -42.40
C LYS A 2 -50.78 45.40 -41.93
N HIS A 3 -50.67 44.86 -40.72
CA HIS A 3 -51.45 44.88 -39.48
C HIS A 3 -50.48 44.50 -38.35
N THR A 4 -50.44 45.29 -37.28
CA THR A 4 -49.80 44.98 -36.00
C THR A 4 -50.76 44.17 -35.14
N HIS A 5 -50.30 43.03 -34.60
CA HIS A 5 -51.01 42.34 -33.51
C HIS A 5 -50.27 42.53 -32.19
N LYS A 6 -50.83 43.43 -31.38
CA LYS A 6 -50.65 43.52 -29.93
C LYS A 6 -51.59 42.48 -29.29
N LEU A 7 -51.10 41.64 -28.40
CA LEU A 7 -51.93 40.98 -27.40
C LEU A 7 -51.29 41.19 -26.03
N SER A 8 -51.94 42.07 -25.30
CA SER A 8 -51.84 42.28 -23.86
C SER A 8 -52.84 41.36 -23.20
N THR A 9 -52.41 40.62 -22.18
CA THR A 9 -53.30 40.18 -21.10
C THR A 9 -52.53 40.25 -19.81
N ASP A 10 -52.71 41.42 -19.19
CA ASP A 10 -52.62 41.69 -17.78
C ASP A 10 -53.52 40.69 -17.00
N GLY A 11 -53.02 40.19 -15.87
CA GLY A 11 -53.62 39.08 -15.15
C GLY A 11 -53.05 38.94 -13.74
N MET A 12 -53.31 39.96 -12.92
CA MET A 12 -53.11 39.95 -11.47
C MET A 12 -53.50 38.62 -10.81
N ARG A 13 -52.64 38.11 -9.91
CA ARG A 13 -53.03 37.94 -8.51
C ARG A 13 -51.82 37.72 -7.61
N ARG A 14 -51.76 38.57 -6.59
CA ARG A 14 -50.89 38.52 -5.42
C ARG A 14 -51.04 37.16 -4.73
N VAL A 15 -49.91 36.52 -4.42
CA VAL A 15 -49.85 35.53 -3.33
C VAL A 15 -48.71 35.96 -2.40
N ASN A 16 -49.16 36.49 -1.27
CA ASN A 16 -48.56 36.55 0.06
C ASN A 16 -47.05 36.33 0.19
N ALA A 17 -46.39 37.41 0.59
CA ALA A 17 -45.17 37.39 1.37
C ALA A 17 -45.36 36.58 2.65
N THR A 18 -44.76 35.40 2.72
CA THR A 18 -44.34 34.77 3.99
C THR A 18 -43.26 33.73 3.68
N LEU A 19 -42.05 34.17 3.29
CA LEU A 19 -40.89 33.28 3.36
C LEU A 19 -40.22 33.49 4.71
N ALA A 20 -40.61 32.64 5.65
CA ALA A 20 -40.10 32.59 7.00
C ALA A 20 -38.58 32.40 6.97
N LEU A 21 -37.90 33.25 7.73
CA LEU A 21 -36.54 33.09 8.19
C LEU A 21 -36.46 31.81 9.06
N LEU A 22 -36.34 30.64 8.44
CA LEU A 22 -35.88 29.45 9.13
C LEU A 22 -34.36 29.46 9.09
N ALA A 23 -33.78 30.19 10.04
CA ALA A 23 -32.48 29.85 10.59
C ALA A 23 -32.61 28.49 11.30
N GLY A 24 -32.70 27.44 10.48
CA GLY A 24 -32.57 26.07 10.94
C GLY A 24 -31.13 25.90 11.39
N LEU A 25 -30.94 25.93 12.70
CA LEU A 25 -29.89 25.16 13.38
C LEU A 25 -29.84 23.79 12.69
N CYS A 26 -28.91 23.64 11.75
CA CYS A 26 -28.48 22.33 11.31
C CYS A 26 -27.62 21.86 12.49
N PRO A 27 -28.09 20.96 13.37
CA PRO A 27 -27.16 20.27 14.23
C PRO A 27 -26.16 19.66 13.25
N ALA A 28 -24.90 20.06 13.37
CA ALA A 28 -23.81 19.27 12.84
C ALA A 28 -23.94 17.92 13.53
N LEU A 29 -24.73 17.03 12.93
CA LEU A 29 -24.61 15.60 13.10
C LEU A 29 -23.22 15.31 12.54
N SER A 30 -22.20 15.58 13.36
CA SER A 30 -21.04 14.72 13.38
C SER A 30 -21.61 13.36 13.78
N VAL A 31 -22.11 12.64 12.77
CA VAL A 31 -21.99 11.21 12.80
C VAL A 31 -20.48 11.03 12.97
N ALA A 32 -20.07 10.79 14.21
CA ALA A 32 -18.85 10.04 14.46
C ALA A 32 -19.12 8.76 13.69
N ALA A 33 -18.73 8.75 12.41
CA ALA A 33 -18.56 7.51 11.71
C ALA A 33 -17.61 6.77 12.64
N ASP A 34 -18.08 5.67 13.23
CA ASP A 34 -17.17 4.72 13.83
C ASP A 34 -16.03 4.59 12.84
N ASP A 35 -14.82 4.97 13.27
CA ASP A 35 -13.64 4.91 12.42
C ASP A 35 -13.70 3.51 11.82
N PRO A 36 -13.82 3.38 10.47
CA PRO A 36 -13.93 2.07 9.87
C PRO A 36 -12.76 1.27 10.44
N PRO A 37 -13.01 0.07 11.02
CA PRO A 37 -12.00 -0.68 11.75
C PRO A 37 -10.75 -0.66 10.90
N ALA A 38 -9.65 -0.15 11.47
CA ALA A 38 -8.44 0.23 10.73
C ALA A 38 -8.22 -0.84 9.66
N GLY A 39 -8.49 -0.46 8.40
CA GLY A 39 -8.58 -1.43 7.34
C GLY A 39 -7.28 -2.22 7.39
N ASP A 40 -7.39 -3.53 7.59
CA ASP A 40 -6.25 -4.43 7.45
C ASP A 40 -5.95 -4.49 5.95
N TYR A 41 -5.43 -3.37 5.43
CA TYR A 41 -5.01 -3.19 4.06
C TYR A 41 -3.89 -4.20 3.93
N ALA A 42 -4.18 -5.31 3.27
CA ALA A 42 -3.28 -6.45 3.17
C ALA A 42 -1.87 -5.98 2.80
N SER A 43 -1.01 -5.74 3.80
CA SER A 43 0.35 -6.20 3.71
C SER A 43 0.24 -7.72 3.70
N ASP A 44 1.28 -8.40 3.27
CA ASP A 44 1.48 -9.85 3.40
C ASP A 44 0.94 -10.57 4.67
N ARG A 45 0.36 -9.90 5.69
CA ARG A 45 -0.16 -10.44 6.97
C ARG A 45 0.90 -11.25 7.71
N GLY A 46 2.16 -10.87 7.49
CA GLY A 46 3.29 -11.65 7.95
C GLY A 46 3.40 -13.03 7.30
N LEU A 47 2.70 -13.35 6.20
CA LEU A 47 2.97 -14.53 5.38
C LEU A 47 4.37 -14.40 4.79
N TRP A 48 5.18 -15.43 4.96
CA TRP A 48 6.56 -15.43 4.44
C TRP A 48 6.71 -16.15 3.12
N SER A 49 5.67 -16.87 2.67
CA SER A 49 5.68 -17.70 1.46
C SER A 49 6.13 -16.91 0.23
N GLY A 50 7.14 -17.43 -0.47
CA GLY A 50 7.71 -16.83 -1.67
C GLY A 50 8.84 -15.82 -1.42
N ASP A 51 9.11 -15.47 -0.16
CA ASP A 51 10.20 -14.55 0.16
C ASP A 51 11.57 -15.22 0.14
N HIS A 52 12.56 -14.41 -0.23
CA HIS A 52 13.96 -14.69 -0.03
C HIS A 52 14.45 -14.12 1.29
N PHE A 53 15.12 -14.96 2.06
CA PHE A 53 15.74 -14.61 3.32
C PHE A 53 17.24 -14.78 3.23
N LYS A 54 17.98 -13.86 3.85
CA LYS A 54 19.41 -14.01 4.10
C LYS A 54 19.67 -14.00 5.61
N LEU A 55 20.27 -15.07 6.12
CA LEU A 55 20.66 -15.18 7.52
C LEU A 55 21.79 -14.21 7.83
N ARG A 56 21.73 -13.51 8.97
CA ARG A 56 22.89 -12.75 9.50
C ARG A 56 23.60 -13.45 10.63
N THR A 57 22.95 -14.42 11.27
CA THR A 57 23.56 -15.26 12.31
C THR A 57 23.52 -16.73 11.91
N VAL A 58 24.24 -17.57 12.66
CA VAL A 58 24.15 -19.02 12.50
C VAL A 58 22.82 -19.50 13.10
N ALA A 59 22.09 -20.31 12.35
CA ALA A 59 20.81 -20.87 12.78
C ALA A 59 20.87 -22.40 12.78
N ARG A 60 20.48 -23.02 13.90
CA ARG A 60 20.46 -24.48 14.11
C ARG A 60 19.04 -24.94 14.39
N VAL A 61 18.16 -24.72 13.42
CA VAL A 61 16.71 -24.87 13.59
C VAL A 61 16.05 -25.60 12.42
N PHE A 62 16.84 -26.10 11.47
CA PHE A 62 16.33 -26.67 10.22
C PHE A 62 16.19 -28.18 10.35
N THR A 63 15.07 -28.74 9.94
CA THR A 63 14.86 -30.18 9.87
C THR A 63 14.55 -30.56 8.44
N GLU A 64 15.25 -31.55 7.89
CA GLU A 64 15.02 -32.02 6.52
C GLU A 64 13.60 -32.60 6.37
N VAL A 65 12.90 -32.21 5.31
CA VAL A 65 11.57 -32.74 5.00
C VAL A 65 11.71 -34.06 4.27
N GLY A 66 11.00 -35.09 4.72
CA GLY A 66 11.04 -36.43 4.10
C GLY A 66 12.14 -37.34 4.63
N ALA A 67 12.82 -36.99 5.73
CA ALA A 67 13.73 -37.90 6.42
C ALA A 67 13.01 -39.22 6.76
N ALA A 68 13.66 -40.35 6.48
CA ALA A 68 13.08 -41.68 6.64
C ALA A 68 12.55 -41.89 8.07
N SER A 69 11.36 -42.48 8.18
CA SER A 69 10.75 -42.85 9.46
C SER A 69 11.69 -43.77 10.25
N GLY A 70 12.13 -43.31 11.42
CA GLY A 70 13.06 -44.04 12.30
C GLY A 70 14.47 -43.46 12.37
N THR A 71 14.83 -42.55 11.47
CA THR A 71 16.07 -41.76 11.62
C THR A 71 15.83 -40.68 12.68
N ALA A 72 16.75 -40.56 13.64
CA ALA A 72 16.69 -39.48 14.62
C ALA A 72 16.61 -38.13 13.87
N VAL A 73 15.63 -37.30 14.24
CA VAL A 73 15.46 -35.97 13.65
C VAL A 73 16.69 -35.14 13.98
N THR A 74 17.59 -34.99 13.01
CA THR A 74 18.80 -34.20 13.18
C THR A 74 18.52 -32.77 12.75
N THR A 75 18.68 -31.85 13.69
CA THR A 75 18.61 -30.42 13.38
C THR A 75 19.87 -30.01 12.63
N LYS A 76 19.68 -29.46 11.44
CA LYS A 76 20.71 -28.94 10.55
C LYS A 76 21.01 -27.46 10.87
N CYS A 77 22.21 -27.05 10.49
CA CYS A 77 22.82 -25.76 10.74
C CYS A 77 23.00 -25.02 9.42
N ALA A 78 22.66 -23.73 9.40
CA ALA A 78 22.98 -22.85 8.30
C ALA A 78 23.82 -21.68 8.82
N ALA A 79 24.95 -21.41 8.15
CA ALA A 79 25.83 -20.33 8.54
C ALA A 79 25.25 -18.95 8.18
N ALA A 80 25.72 -17.91 8.88
CA ALA A 80 25.46 -16.53 8.50
C ALA A 80 25.85 -16.26 7.04
N GLY A 81 24.97 -15.59 6.30
CA GLY A 81 25.11 -15.31 4.88
C GLY A 81 24.35 -16.25 3.96
N SER A 82 23.89 -17.42 4.46
CA SER A 82 23.10 -18.36 3.67
C SER A 82 21.77 -17.74 3.23
N ILE A 83 21.33 -18.08 2.02
CA ILE A 83 20.13 -17.55 1.37
C ILE A 83 19.15 -18.70 1.17
N PHE A 84 17.90 -18.52 1.59
CA PHE A 84 16.83 -19.48 1.36
C PHE A 84 15.56 -18.78 0.87
N VAL A 85 14.73 -19.54 0.17
CA VAL A 85 13.36 -19.16 -0.19
C VAL A 85 12.39 -19.97 0.66
N THR A 86 11.32 -19.37 1.14
CA THR A 86 10.23 -20.15 1.74
C THR A 86 9.20 -20.51 0.67
N ASN A 87 8.77 -21.76 0.68
CA ASN A 87 7.78 -22.31 -0.24
C ASN A 87 6.38 -22.27 0.36
N LEU A 88 6.27 -22.49 1.67
CA LEU A 88 5.01 -22.56 2.41
C LEU A 88 5.23 -22.06 3.85
N ASP A 89 4.25 -21.32 4.36
CA ASP A 89 4.13 -20.87 5.75
C ASP A 89 2.83 -21.48 6.29
N ASP A 90 2.96 -22.51 7.13
CA ASP A 90 1.85 -23.32 7.64
C ASP A 90 1.93 -23.40 9.16
N ASP A 91 0.94 -22.81 9.83
CA ASP A 91 0.79 -22.79 11.30
C ASP A 91 2.09 -22.46 12.07
N GLY A 92 2.81 -21.42 11.62
CA GLY A 92 4.07 -20.99 12.23
C GLY A 92 5.27 -21.90 11.93
N THR A 93 5.12 -22.87 11.03
CA THR A 93 6.22 -23.66 10.45
C THR A 93 6.48 -23.23 9.02
N LEU A 94 7.75 -22.95 8.72
CA LEU A 94 8.18 -22.55 7.39
C LEU A 94 8.81 -23.73 6.69
N TYR A 95 8.29 -24.06 5.51
CA TYR A 95 8.92 -24.97 4.57
C TYR A 95 9.75 -24.15 3.60
N LEU A 96 11.05 -24.44 3.54
CA LEU A 96 12.03 -23.61 2.85
C LEU A 96 13.08 -24.45 2.15
N ARG A 97 13.79 -23.81 1.23
CA ARG A 97 14.89 -24.40 0.48
C ARG A 97 16.03 -23.42 0.36
N PHE A 98 17.25 -23.88 0.65
CA PHE A 98 18.44 -23.05 0.49
C PHE A 98 18.78 -22.89 -0.98
N LEU A 99 18.96 -21.65 -1.41
CA LEU A 99 19.45 -21.29 -2.74
C LEU A 99 20.98 -21.23 -2.74
N ASP A 100 21.55 -20.71 -1.66
CA ASP A 100 22.98 -20.59 -1.43
C ASP A 100 23.28 -20.84 0.05
N VAL A 101 24.36 -21.56 0.34
CA VAL A 101 24.76 -21.92 1.70
C VAL A 101 26.15 -21.36 1.94
N ALA A 102 26.25 -20.38 2.85
CA ALA A 102 27.52 -19.80 3.21
C ALA A 102 28.41 -20.84 3.89
N ARG A 103 29.70 -20.89 3.51
CA ARG A 103 30.66 -21.81 4.12
C ARG A 103 31.17 -21.23 5.43
N ASN A 104 30.96 -21.95 6.53
CA ASN A 104 31.58 -21.63 7.82
C ASN A 104 31.85 -22.92 8.62
N GLY A 105 32.95 -23.60 8.26
CA GLY A 105 33.23 -24.97 8.69
C GLY A 105 33.43 -25.16 10.21
N SER A 106 33.71 -24.10 10.97
CA SER A 106 33.84 -24.18 12.43
C SER A 106 32.49 -24.06 13.16
N LEU A 107 31.50 -23.38 12.57
CA LEU A 107 30.21 -23.10 13.22
C LEU A 107 29.10 -24.04 12.76
N CYS A 108 29.17 -24.56 11.54
CA CYS A 108 28.29 -25.62 11.04
C CYS A 108 29.17 -26.74 10.48
N PRO A 109 29.38 -27.83 11.25
CA PRO A 109 30.06 -29.02 10.75
C PRO A 109 29.41 -29.52 9.45
N ALA A 110 30.20 -30.05 8.51
CA ALA A 110 29.73 -30.40 7.17
C ALA A 110 28.60 -31.43 7.18
N ASP A 111 28.64 -32.39 8.13
CA ASP A 111 27.61 -33.42 8.35
C ASP A 111 26.29 -32.86 8.92
N GLN A 112 26.36 -31.69 9.56
CA GLN A 112 25.23 -30.99 10.15
C GLN A 112 24.79 -29.78 9.33
N SER A 113 25.46 -29.46 8.22
CA SER A 113 25.09 -28.32 7.38
C SER A 113 23.81 -28.61 6.60
N VAL A 114 23.03 -27.57 6.37
CA VAL A 114 22.01 -27.57 5.33
C VAL A 114 22.68 -27.68 3.95
N GLU A 115 21.95 -28.25 3.01
CA GLU A 115 22.36 -28.43 1.63
C GLU A 115 21.53 -27.56 0.69
N PRO A 116 22.13 -27.00 -0.38
CA PRO A 116 21.36 -26.28 -1.40
C PRO A 116 20.32 -27.18 -2.06
N GLN A 117 19.20 -26.61 -2.43
CA GLN A 117 18.09 -27.27 -3.12
C GLN A 117 17.36 -28.39 -2.36
N VAL A 118 17.80 -28.73 -1.14
CA VAL A 118 17.07 -29.64 -0.24
C VAL A 118 16.00 -28.87 0.53
N GLN A 119 14.84 -29.51 0.74
CA GLN A 119 13.72 -28.92 1.47
C GLN A 119 13.87 -29.15 2.97
N TYR A 120 13.73 -28.08 3.73
CA TYR A 120 13.75 -28.07 5.18
C TYR A 120 12.47 -27.47 5.73
N LYS A 121 12.19 -27.78 6.99
CA LYS A 121 11.22 -27.06 7.82
C LYS A 121 11.91 -26.41 9.01
N ALA A 122 11.44 -25.25 9.41
CA ALA A 122 11.91 -24.55 10.61
C ALA A 122 10.76 -23.78 11.28
N PRO A 123 10.72 -23.69 12.62
CA PRO A 123 9.73 -22.85 13.29
C PRO A 123 9.99 -21.37 12.95
N LYS A 124 8.94 -20.66 12.54
CA LYS A 124 8.96 -19.23 12.22
C LYS A 124 9.47 -18.40 13.38
N ALA A 125 8.97 -18.67 14.58
CA ALA A 125 9.41 -18.02 15.81
C ALA A 125 10.91 -18.18 16.03
N SER A 126 11.47 -19.37 15.79
CA SER A 126 12.90 -19.61 15.93
C SER A 126 13.73 -18.78 14.94
N LEU A 127 13.28 -18.67 13.69
CA LEU A 127 13.97 -17.86 12.68
C LEU A 127 13.91 -16.35 12.96
N GLN A 128 12.84 -15.84 13.60
CA GLN A 128 12.74 -14.43 14.00
C GLN A 128 13.86 -14.02 14.97
N TYR A 129 14.39 -14.94 15.78
CA TYR A 129 15.52 -14.67 16.67
C TYR A 129 16.88 -14.59 15.94
N HIS A 130 16.96 -14.97 14.66
CA HIS A 130 18.22 -15.15 13.95
C HIS A 130 18.70 -13.97 13.08
N ASP A 131 18.10 -12.78 13.25
CA ASP A 131 18.35 -11.56 12.43
C ASP A 131 18.43 -11.87 10.93
N MET A 132 17.30 -11.75 10.24
CA MET A 132 17.18 -12.10 8.83
C MET A 132 16.78 -10.91 8.00
N LYS A 133 17.36 -10.84 6.80
CA LYS A 133 16.99 -9.87 5.78
C LYS A 133 15.90 -10.48 4.91
N ARG A 134 14.77 -9.80 4.76
CA ARG A 134 13.61 -10.28 3.97
C ARG A 134 13.50 -9.47 2.68
N SER A 135 13.50 -10.15 1.55
CA SER A 135 13.34 -9.55 0.23
C SER A 135 12.40 -10.37 -0.64
N GLY A 136 11.56 -9.72 -1.43
CA GLY A 136 10.53 -10.42 -2.19
C GLY A 136 9.48 -9.50 -2.79
N PHE A 137 8.60 -10.07 -3.59
CA PHE A 137 7.44 -9.34 -4.09
C PHE A 137 6.45 -9.08 -2.96
N THR A 138 5.86 -7.89 -2.96
CA THR A 138 4.84 -7.47 -2.01
C THR A 138 3.70 -6.79 -2.76
N PHE A 139 2.50 -6.94 -2.26
CA PHE A 139 1.31 -6.31 -2.82
C PHE A 139 0.40 -5.89 -1.66
N GLY A 140 -0.49 -4.94 -1.92
CA GLY A 140 -1.44 -4.48 -0.93
C GLY A 140 -2.33 -3.36 -1.39
N GLY A 141 -3.10 -2.79 -0.47
CA GLY A 141 -3.89 -1.58 -0.70
C GLY A 141 -3.08 -0.33 -0.39
N LEU A 142 -3.20 0.69 -1.23
CA LEU A 142 -2.58 1.99 -1.05
C LEU A 142 -3.68 3.06 -1.05
N VAL A 143 -3.70 3.88 -0.01
CA VAL A 143 -4.58 5.06 0.08
C VAL A 143 -3.71 6.30 -0.10
N VAL A 144 -4.04 7.10 -1.12
CA VAL A 144 -3.36 8.35 -1.46
C VAL A 144 -4.31 9.51 -1.16
N PRO A 145 -4.25 10.13 0.03
CA PRO A 145 -5.23 11.13 0.46
C PRO A 145 -4.96 12.54 -0.08
N PHE A 146 -3.71 12.86 -0.41
CA PHE A 146 -3.30 14.19 -0.88
C PHE A 146 -2.48 14.06 -2.16
N LYS A 147 -2.81 14.88 -3.17
CA LYS A 147 -2.11 14.92 -4.44
C LYS A 147 -1.65 16.35 -4.74
N PHE A 148 -0.35 16.50 -4.94
CA PHE A 148 0.29 17.75 -5.34
C PHE A 148 0.41 17.76 -6.87
N ARG A 149 -0.48 18.47 -7.56
CA ARG A 149 -0.48 18.50 -9.04
C ARG A 149 0.68 19.37 -9.55
N LEU A 150 1.60 18.78 -10.29
CA LEU A 150 2.76 19.43 -10.90
C LEU A 150 2.34 20.13 -12.21
N GLY A 151 1.52 21.18 -12.07
CA GLY A 151 1.08 22.08 -13.15
C GLY A 151 1.56 23.52 -12.95
N SER A 152 1.22 24.42 -13.88
CA SER A 152 1.58 25.85 -13.82
C SER A 152 1.10 26.54 -12.54
N ALA A 153 -0.04 26.11 -11.99
CA ALA A 153 -0.63 26.68 -10.78
C ALA A 153 -0.11 26.04 -9.47
N LYS A 154 0.70 24.96 -9.52
CA LYS A 154 1.23 24.23 -8.35
C LYS A 154 0.19 24.09 -7.21
N GLU A 155 -0.95 23.49 -7.53
CA GLU A 155 -2.08 23.39 -6.60
C GLU A 155 -1.99 22.12 -5.75
N ILE A 156 -2.27 22.27 -4.45
CA ILE A 156 -2.48 21.15 -3.52
C ILE A 156 -3.96 20.80 -3.61
N VAL A 157 -4.27 19.59 -4.07
CA VAL A 157 -5.64 19.13 -4.21
C VAL A 157 -5.87 17.98 -3.26
N SER A 158 -6.88 18.10 -2.40
CA SER A 158 -7.38 16.96 -1.63
C SER A 158 -8.16 16.06 -2.59
N SER A 159 -7.58 14.89 -2.88
CA SER A 159 -8.18 13.87 -3.75
C SER A 159 -7.70 12.53 -3.23
N ALA A 160 -8.65 11.67 -2.90
CA ALA A 160 -8.37 10.33 -2.42
C ALA A 160 -8.33 9.35 -3.59
N THR A 161 -7.30 8.53 -3.65
CA THR A 161 -7.26 7.34 -4.50
C THR A 161 -7.00 6.12 -3.65
N ILE A 162 -7.83 5.10 -3.85
CA ILE A 162 -7.65 3.78 -3.25
C ILE A 162 -7.26 2.87 -4.41
N ALA A 163 -6.06 2.33 -4.36
CA ALA A 163 -5.54 1.51 -5.44
C ALA A 163 -4.77 0.32 -4.88
N PRO A 164 -4.86 -0.87 -5.51
CA PRO A 164 -3.87 -1.90 -5.26
C PRO A 164 -2.48 -1.39 -5.67
N TYR A 165 -1.46 -1.87 -4.98
CA TYR A 165 -0.07 -1.71 -5.36
C TYR A 165 0.64 -3.05 -5.45
N PHE A 166 1.69 -3.08 -6.25
CA PHE A 166 2.63 -4.18 -6.40
C PHE A 166 4.04 -3.61 -6.30
N GLY A 167 4.93 -4.29 -5.59
CA GLY A 167 6.30 -3.83 -5.38
C GLY A 167 7.26 -4.96 -5.08
N TYR A 168 8.53 -4.60 -4.97
CA TYR A 168 9.61 -5.53 -4.62
C TYR A 168 10.39 -5.01 -3.43
N ARG A 169 10.23 -5.64 -2.26
CA ARG A 169 10.93 -5.28 -1.03
C ARG A 169 12.40 -5.65 -1.18
N THR A 170 13.28 -4.66 -1.04
CA THR A 170 14.73 -4.84 -1.06
C THR A 170 15.38 -4.42 0.27
N GLY A 171 16.43 -5.16 0.63
CA GLY A 171 17.23 -4.95 1.82
C GLY A 171 18.40 -3.98 1.66
N TRP A 172 18.41 -3.14 0.62
CA TRP A 172 19.54 -2.24 0.29
C TRP A 172 19.94 -1.32 1.45
N PHE A 173 18.99 -0.83 2.24
CA PHE A 173 19.23 0.08 3.36
C PHE A 173 19.09 -0.59 4.74
N GLU A 174 19.06 -1.91 4.81
CA GLU A 174 18.89 -2.61 6.10
C GLU A 174 20.10 -2.48 7.02
N GLY A 175 21.27 -2.06 6.49
CA GLY A 175 22.43 -1.73 7.32
C GLY A 175 22.16 -0.55 8.26
N VAL A 176 21.25 0.35 7.88
CA VAL A 176 20.78 1.47 8.70
C VAL A 176 19.38 1.22 9.28
N GLY A 177 18.87 -0.01 9.18
CA GLY A 177 17.58 -0.40 9.72
C GLY A 177 16.36 0.07 8.92
N LEU A 178 16.51 0.29 7.61
CA LEU A 178 15.44 0.68 6.71
C LEU A 178 15.23 -0.35 5.60
N THR A 179 13.99 -0.53 5.17
CA THR A 179 13.65 -1.29 3.96
C THR A 179 13.28 -0.32 2.85
N PHE A 180 13.52 -0.69 1.59
CA PHE A 180 13.11 0.09 0.43
C PHE A 180 12.30 -0.79 -0.50
N THR A 181 11.16 -0.30 -0.95
CA THR A 181 10.22 -1.06 -1.75
C THR A 181 9.76 -0.17 -2.91
N PRO A 182 10.38 -0.24 -4.09
CA PRO A 182 9.78 0.34 -5.30
C PRO A 182 8.39 -0.25 -5.51
N VAL A 183 7.42 0.60 -5.85
CA VAL A 183 6.02 0.22 -6.04
C VAL A 183 5.45 0.78 -7.35
N LEU A 184 4.50 0.04 -7.89
CA LEU A 184 3.62 0.40 -8.99
C LEU A 184 2.18 0.29 -8.45
N SER A 185 1.32 1.24 -8.78
CA SER A 185 -0.08 1.22 -8.34
C SER A 185 -0.99 1.71 -9.45
N ALA A 186 -2.17 1.11 -9.53
CA ALA A 186 -3.22 1.53 -10.46
C ALA A 186 -4.59 1.24 -9.84
N GLY A 187 -5.50 2.20 -9.90
CA GLY A 187 -6.83 2.05 -9.30
C GLY A 187 -7.80 3.15 -9.67
N LEU A 188 -8.95 3.16 -9.00
CA LEU A 188 -9.97 4.18 -9.19
C LEU A 188 -9.86 5.22 -8.07
N GLY A 189 -9.91 6.49 -8.45
CA GLY A 189 -9.84 7.63 -7.54
C GLY A 189 -11.00 8.58 -7.75
N LEU A 190 -11.31 9.34 -6.71
CA LEU A 190 -12.23 10.48 -6.80
C LEU A 190 -11.42 11.75 -6.91
N VAL A 191 -11.61 12.48 -8.00
CA VAL A 191 -10.83 13.66 -8.34
C VAL A 191 -11.76 14.85 -8.48
N PRO A 192 -11.54 15.95 -7.74
CA PRO A 192 -12.28 17.18 -7.95
C PRO A 192 -11.83 17.82 -9.27
N VAL A 193 -12.83 18.21 -10.06
CA VAL A 193 -12.71 18.89 -11.36
C VAL A 193 -13.37 20.26 -11.20
N VAL A 194 -12.58 21.33 -11.37
CA VAL A 194 -13.06 22.70 -11.28
C VAL A 194 -13.46 23.17 -12.68
N ASP A 195 -14.72 23.54 -12.87
CA ASP A 195 -15.18 24.23 -14.07
C ASP A 195 -14.70 25.68 -14.02
N THR A 196 -13.71 26.01 -14.84
CA THR A 196 -13.12 27.35 -14.90
C THR A 196 -14.06 28.42 -15.45
N VAL A 197 -15.15 28.04 -16.13
CA VAL A 197 -16.15 28.97 -16.67
C VAL A 197 -17.12 29.41 -15.59
N ASN A 198 -17.63 28.46 -14.81
CA ASN A 198 -18.69 28.71 -13.82
C ASN A 198 -18.18 28.78 -12.37
N GLY A 199 -16.91 28.42 -12.12
CA GLY A 199 -16.32 28.31 -10.78
C GLY A 199 -16.85 27.12 -9.97
N SER A 200 -17.68 26.26 -10.55
CA SER A 200 -18.25 25.10 -9.85
C SER A 200 -17.26 23.94 -9.78
N THR A 201 -17.14 23.29 -8.63
CA THR A 201 -16.33 22.07 -8.47
C THR A 201 -17.22 20.83 -8.45
N SER A 202 -16.84 19.80 -9.20
CA SER A 202 -17.54 18.50 -9.20
C SER A 202 -16.55 17.35 -9.02
N THR A 203 -16.91 16.35 -8.22
CA THR A 203 -16.08 15.15 -8.02
C THR A 203 -16.36 14.16 -9.13
N LYS A 204 -15.31 13.71 -9.83
CA LYS A 204 -15.38 12.74 -10.92
C LYS A 204 -14.59 11.49 -10.57
N ALA A 205 -15.06 10.34 -11.05
CA ALA A 205 -14.27 9.12 -11.03
C ALA A 205 -13.14 9.22 -12.05
N ALA A 206 -11.93 8.83 -11.65
CA ALA A 206 -10.73 8.81 -12.47
C ALA A 206 -10.03 7.46 -12.35
N PHE A 207 -9.46 6.98 -13.44
CA PHE A 207 -8.45 5.93 -13.36
C PHE A 207 -7.12 6.59 -13.01
N SER A 208 -6.43 6.11 -11.98
CA SER A 208 -5.19 6.70 -11.48
C SER A 208 -4.08 5.67 -11.54
N THR A 209 -2.90 6.06 -12.03
CA THR A 209 -1.70 5.23 -11.97
C THR A 209 -0.60 5.97 -11.24
N ALA A 210 0.25 5.23 -10.53
CA ALA A 210 1.38 5.78 -9.80
C ALA A 210 2.57 4.84 -9.79
N VAL A 211 3.75 5.42 -9.70
CA VAL A 211 5.02 4.74 -9.43
C VAL A 211 5.69 5.44 -8.25
N GLY A 212 6.46 4.73 -7.46
CA GLY A 212 7.12 5.35 -6.33
C GLY A 212 7.87 4.35 -5.47
N PHE A 213 7.99 4.67 -4.21
CA PHE A 213 8.63 3.80 -3.24
C PHE A 213 8.01 3.92 -1.85
N VAL A 214 8.13 2.84 -1.11
CA VAL A 214 7.79 2.73 0.31
C VAL A 214 9.06 2.41 1.08
N ILE A 215 9.25 3.12 2.18
CA ILE A 215 10.32 2.90 3.16
C ILE A 215 9.68 2.40 4.44
N GLY A 216 10.17 1.28 4.96
CA GLY A 216 9.79 0.77 6.28
C GLY A 216 10.96 0.82 7.25
N SER A 217 10.69 0.67 8.55
CA SER A 217 11.73 0.45 9.55
C SER A 217 11.85 -1.02 9.87
N SER A 218 13.08 -1.56 9.90
CA SER A 218 13.33 -2.93 10.35
C SER A 218 13.26 -3.08 11.88
N LYS A 219 13.17 -1.97 12.62
CA LYS A 219 13.01 -1.96 14.09
C LYS A 219 11.56 -1.89 14.50
N ASN A 220 10.69 -1.41 13.61
CA ASN A 220 9.30 -1.20 13.89
C ASN A 220 8.49 -1.33 12.60
N ASP A 221 7.87 -2.49 12.42
CA ASP A 221 7.05 -2.80 11.25
C ASP A 221 5.81 -1.89 11.14
N ALA A 222 5.45 -1.20 12.23
CA ALA A 222 4.38 -0.20 12.22
C ALA A 222 4.74 1.08 11.47
N PHE A 223 6.03 1.41 11.32
CA PHE A 223 6.46 2.61 10.63
C PHE A 223 6.54 2.37 9.13
N GLN A 224 5.84 3.20 8.36
CA GLN A 224 5.96 3.24 6.91
C GLN A 224 5.95 4.69 6.43
N ALA A 225 6.79 5.01 5.47
CA ALA A 225 6.73 6.27 4.75
C ALA A 225 6.80 5.97 3.25
N GLY A 226 6.30 6.86 2.42
CA GLY A 226 6.42 6.64 0.99
C GLY A 226 6.22 7.90 0.18
N PHE A 227 6.66 7.78 -1.07
CA PHE A 227 6.55 8.82 -2.06
C PHE A 227 6.05 8.21 -3.36
N LEU A 228 5.11 8.91 -4.00
CA LEU A 228 4.46 8.46 -5.22
C LEU A 228 4.45 9.60 -6.24
N LEU A 229 4.68 9.26 -7.49
CA LEU A 229 4.44 10.08 -8.66
C LEU A 229 3.40 9.39 -9.52
N GLY A 230 2.34 10.09 -9.86
CA GLY A 230 1.24 9.49 -10.59
C GLY A 230 0.52 10.43 -11.53
N ARG A 231 -0.51 9.90 -12.17
CA ARG A 231 -1.35 10.63 -13.11
C ARG A 231 -2.78 10.12 -13.05
N ASP A 232 -3.73 11.03 -13.13
CA ASP A 232 -5.14 10.73 -13.22
C ASP A 232 -5.62 10.82 -14.68
N TYR A 233 -6.44 9.85 -15.09
CA TYR A 233 -7.01 9.69 -16.41
C TYR A 233 -8.53 9.85 -16.34
N LEU A 234 -9.05 10.94 -16.91
CA LEU A 234 -10.47 11.26 -16.98
C LEU A 234 -10.95 11.35 -18.44
N GLY A 235 -12.27 11.39 -18.61
CA GLY A 235 -12.92 11.68 -19.88
C GLY A 235 -12.42 12.99 -20.52
N ARG A 236 -12.56 13.10 -21.84
CA ARG A 236 -12.13 14.31 -22.57
C ARG A 236 -12.89 15.55 -22.10
N THR A 237 -14.20 15.41 -21.85
CA THR A 237 -15.07 16.50 -21.37
C THR A 237 -14.59 17.06 -20.03
N ASP A 238 -14.33 16.21 -19.04
CA ASP A 238 -13.86 16.66 -17.72
C ASP A 238 -12.48 17.32 -17.78
N ARG A 239 -11.60 16.82 -18.66
CA ARG A 239 -10.26 17.41 -18.89
C ARG A 239 -10.29 18.76 -19.59
N GLN A 240 -11.35 19.06 -20.35
CA GLN A 240 -11.53 20.37 -20.95
C GLN A 240 -11.97 21.40 -19.90
N LEU A 241 -12.77 20.98 -18.92
CA LEU A 241 -13.18 21.82 -17.80
C LEU A 241 -11.99 22.17 -16.89
N ASP A 242 -11.19 21.15 -16.55
CA ASP A 242 -9.98 21.30 -15.72
C ASP A 242 -8.76 20.60 -16.38
N PRO A 243 -7.96 21.33 -17.16
CA PRO A 243 -6.75 20.80 -17.76
C PRO A 243 -5.68 20.35 -16.75
N SER A 244 -5.74 20.84 -15.50
CA SER A 244 -4.77 20.53 -14.44
C SER A 244 -4.87 19.08 -13.98
N VAL A 245 -6.04 18.45 -14.09
CA VAL A 245 -6.28 17.07 -13.66
C VAL A 245 -5.41 16.08 -14.43
N SER A 246 -5.10 16.40 -15.69
CA SER A 246 -4.29 15.54 -16.55
C SER A 246 -2.79 15.62 -16.29
N LYS A 247 -2.35 16.46 -15.34
CA LYS A 247 -0.94 16.66 -15.00
C LYS A 247 -0.45 15.54 -14.08
N VAL A 248 0.87 15.39 -14.04
CA VAL A 248 1.52 14.51 -13.07
C VAL A 248 1.26 15.09 -11.68
N TRP A 249 0.99 14.22 -10.71
CA TRP A 249 0.92 14.59 -9.31
C TRP A 249 1.99 13.87 -8.51
N ALA A 250 2.40 14.47 -7.40
CA ALA A 250 3.22 13.85 -6.38
C ALA A 250 2.38 13.61 -5.12
N SER A 251 2.72 12.58 -4.34
CA SER A 251 2.16 12.34 -3.01
C SER A 251 3.25 11.86 -2.08
N PHE A 252 3.17 12.29 -0.83
CA PHE A 252 4.00 11.82 0.26
C PHE A 252 3.09 11.35 1.39
N TYR A 253 3.48 10.27 2.05
CA TYR A 253 2.78 9.81 3.24
C TYR A 253 3.76 9.32 4.30
N VAL A 254 3.33 9.46 5.56
CA VAL A 254 3.96 8.85 6.74
C VAL A 254 2.83 8.19 7.52
N GLY A 255 2.97 6.90 7.75
CA GLY A 255 2.06 6.07 8.51
C GLY A 255 2.79 5.47 9.72
N TYR A 256 2.04 5.38 10.82
CA TYR A 256 2.45 4.65 12.01
C TYR A 256 1.24 3.86 12.50
N ALA A 257 1.32 2.53 12.47
CA ALA A 257 0.29 1.71 13.10
C ALA A 257 0.45 1.79 14.63
N LEU A 258 -0.49 2.43 15.30
CA LEU A 258 -0.57 2.33 16.76
C LEU A 258 -0.99 0.89 17.06
N ALA A 259 -0.15 0.14 17.76
CA ALA A 259 -0.52 -1.20 18.19
C ALA A 259 -1.75 -1.08 19.09
N ASP A 260 -2.83 -1.76 18.71
CA ASP A 260 -3.95 -2.00 19.62
C ASP A 260 -3.38 -2.74 20.84
N ARG A 261 -3.42 -2.07 21.99
CA ARG A 261 -3.01 -2.65 23.29
C ARG A 261 -4.17 -3.42 23.90
#